data_AF-A0A7Y0S0P0-F1
#
_entry.id   AF-A0A7Y0S0P0-F1
#
_cell.length_a   1.000
_cell.length_b   1.000
_cell.length_c   1.000
_cell.angle_alpha   90.00
_cell.angle_beta   90.00
_cell.angle_gamma   90.00
#
_symmetry.space_group_name_H-M   'P 1'
#
loop_
_entity.id
_entity.type
_entity.pdbx_description
1 polymer ?
#
loop_
_entity_poly.entity_id
_entity_poly.type
_entity_poly.pdbx_seq_one_letter_code
_entity_poly.pdbx_strand_id
1 'polypeptide(L)'
;LVQSSSATTGIVIVLAGQGFIPLETGIALAMGANIGTCITAIFAAVGKSREAMQTAAVPVLFNVLGVMIWLPLIGWLAQMSIALSPTQPGL
;
A
#
# COMPACT_ATOMS: atom_id res chain seq x y z
N LEU A 1 -17.90 -8.30 -5.16
CA LEU A 1 -16.78 -8.50 -4.22
C LEU A 1 -15.46 -8.47 -4.99
N VAL A 2 -15.04 -7.28 -5.45
CA VAL A 2 -13.70 -7.06 -6.05
C VAL A 2 -13.15 -5.78 -5.42
N GLN A 3 -12.98 -5.81 -4.10
CA GLN A 3 -12.15 -4.85 -3.39
C GLN A 3 -10.89 -5.64 -3.02
N SER A 4 -10.08 -5.92 -4.03
CA SER A 4 -8.90 -6.75 -3.89
C SER A 4 -7.70 -5.84 -4.03
N SER A 5 -6.94 -5.70 -2.95
CA SER A 5 -5.59 -5.13 -2.96
C SER A 5 -4.75 -5.70 -4.11
N SER A 6 -4.98 -6.96 -4.50
CA SER A 6 -4.38 -7.60 -5.67
C SER A 6 -4.71 -6.94 -7.02
N ALA A 7 -5.92 -6.38 -7.19
CA ALA A 7 -6.27 -5.63 -8.41
C ALA A 7 -5.51 -4.31 -8.49
N THR A 8 -5.33 -3.64 -7.35
CA THR A 8 -4.55 -2.38 -7.27
C THR A 8 -3.07 -2.66 -7.53
N THR A 9 -2.51 -3.69 -6.92
CA THR A 9 -1.14 -4.14 -7.18
C THR A 9 -0.95 -4.58 -8.64
N GLY A 10 -1.94 -5.27 -9.23
CA GLY A 10 -1.91 -5.64 -10.65
C GLY A 10 -1.84 -4.43 -11.58
N ILE A 11 -2.63 -3.38 -11.32
CA ILE A 11 -2.57 -2.12 -12.08
C ILE A 11 -1.19 -1.46 -11.94
N VAL A 12 -0.65 -1.41 -10.73
CA VAL A 12 0.69 -0.86 -10.48
C VAL A 12 1.76 -1.62 -11.24
N ILE A 13 1.73 -2.95 -11.23
CA ILE A 13 2.69 -3.80 -11.96
C ILE A 13 2.59 -3.56 -13.47
N VAL A 14 1.39 -3.45 -14.03
CA VAL A 14 1.18 -3.19 -15.46
C VAL A 14 1.70 -1.81 -15.85
N LEU A 15 1.40 -0.78 -15.05
CA LEU A 15 1.84 0.59 -15.31
C LEU A 15 3.36 0.76 -15.15
N ALA A 16 3.93 0.09 -14.15
CA ALA A 16 5.37 0.01 -13.97
C ALA A 16 6.01 -0.71 -15.16
N GLY A 17 5.53 -1.90 -15.55
CA GLY A 17 6.07 -2.67 -16.67
C GLY A 17 6.03 -1.97 -18.03
N GLN A 18 5.18 -0.94 -18.17
CA GLN A 18 5.10 -0.08 -19.35
C GLN A 18 5.95 1.20 -19.25
N GLY A 19 6.65 1.43 -18.13
CA GLY A 19 7.49 2.61 -17.88
C GLY A 19 6.70 3.89 -17.59
N PHE A 20 5.38 3.78 -17.35
CA PHE A 20 4.55 4.96 -17.06
C PHE A 20 4.72 5.49 -15.63
N ILE A 21 5.18 4.62 -14.72
CA ILE A 21 5.29 4.93 -13.31
C ILE A 21 6.64 4.41 -12.78
N PRO A 22 7.46 5.27 -12.15
CA PRO A 22 8.72 4.82 -11.54
C PRO A 22 8.42 3.89 -10.36
N LEU A 23 9.34 2.96 -10.08
CA LEU A 23 9.20 1.96 -9.02
C LEU A 23 8.84 2.56 -7.66
N GLU A 24 9.39 3.73 -7.32
CA GLU A 24 9.09 4.48 -6.10
C GLU A 24 7.60 4.85 -6.00
N THR A 25 7.01 5.27 -7.11
CA THR A 25 5.57 5.58 -7.16
C THR A 25 4.73 4.31 -7.10
N GLY A 26 5.21 3.20 -7.66
CA GLY A 26 4.56 1.89 -7.49
C GLY A 26 4.53 1.42 -6.03
N ILE A 27 5.65 1.58 -5.31
CA ILE A 27 5.73 1.28 -3.87
C ILE A 27 4.80 2.20 -3.09
N ALA A 28 4.79 3.51 -3.38
CA ALA A 28 3.89 4.46 -2.73
C ALA A 28 2.40 4.11 -2.94
N LEU A 29 2.02 3.68 -4.17
CA LEU A 29 0.67 3.24 -4.48
C LEU A 29 0.27 1.98 -3.71
N ALA A 30 1.18 1.01 -3.58
CA ALA A 30 0.94 -0.20 -2.78
C ALA A 30 0.72 0.13 -1.29
N MET A 31 1.51 1.06 -0.76
CA MET A 31 1.36 1.55 0.62
C MET A 31 0.03 2.29 0.82
N GLY A 32 -0.37 3.12 -0.14
CA GLY A 32 -1.67 3.78 -0.15
C GLY A 32 -2.85 2.79 -0.19
N ALA A 33 -2.73 1.71 -0.97
CA ALA A 33 -3.74 0.66 -1.03
C ALA A 33 -3.94 -0.04 0.33
N ASN A 34 -2.87 -0.24 1.10
CA ASN A 34 -2.94 -0.80 2.46
C ASN A 34 -3.61 0.15 3.47
N ILE A 35 -3.48 1.47 3.30
CA ILE A 35 -4.24 2.43 4.12
C ILE A 35 -5.74 2.38 3.74
N GLY A 36 -6.03 2.32 2.44
CA GLY A 36 -7.41 2.31 1.92
C GLY A 36 -8.25 1.15 2.47
N THR A 37 -7.67 -0.06 2.57
CA THR A 37 -8.36 -1.23 3.17
C THR A 37 -8.67 -1.05 4.65
N CYS A 38 -7.82 -0.35 5.41
CA CYS A 38 -8.09 -0.03 6.81
C CYS A 38 -9.21 0.99 6.98
N ILE A 39 -9.30 1.99 6.09
CA ILE A 39 -10.37 2.98 6.11
C ILE A 39 -11.74 2.29 5.89
N THR A 40 -11.81 1.23 5.09
CA THR A 40 -13.04 0.42 4.95
C THR A 40 -13.47 -0.19 6.29
N ALA A 41 -12.52 -0.61 7.15
CA ALA A 41 -12.84 -1.12 8.49
C ALA A 41 -13.42 -0.03 9.40
N ILE A 42 -12.92 1.21 9.30
CA ILE A 42 -13.52 2.38 9.98
C ILE A 42 -14.96 2.54 9.52
N PHE A 43 -15.21 2.61 8.20
CA PHE A 43 -16.56 2.75 7.66
C PHE A 43 -17.50 1.62 8.11
N ALA A 44 -17.01 0.39 8.21
CA ALA A 44 -17.78 -0.76 8.70
C ALA A 44 -18.09 -0.70 10.22
N ALA A 45 -17.31 0.07 10.98
CA ALA A 45 -17.45 0.24 12.42
C ALA A 45 -18.15 1.55 12.83
N VAL A 46 -18.29 2.52 11.92
CA VAL A 46 -19.06 3.75 12.17
C VAL A 46 -20.50 3.38 12.53
N GLY A 47 -20.97 3.88 13.68
CA GLY A 47 -22.32 3.60 14.20
C GLY A 47 -22.47 2.27 14.95
N LYS A 48 -21.39 1.50 15.14
CA LYS A 48 -21.38 0.28 15.98
C LYS A 48 -20.88 0.55 17.41
N SER A 49 -20.80 -0.50 18.22
CA SER A 49 -20.35 -0.42 19.62
C SER A 49 -18.92 0.11 19.75
N ARG A 50 -18.57 0.55 20.97
CA ARG A 50 -17.23 1.06 21.27
C ARG A 50 -16.14 0.01 21.03
N GLU A 51 -16.43 -1.28 21.28
CA GLU A 51 -15.48 -2.36 20.99
C GLU A 51 -15.26 -2.55 19.48
N ALA A 52 -16.32 -2.41 18.67
CA ALA A 52 -16.20 -2.49 17.21
C ALA A 52 -15.31 -1.38 16.65
N MET A 53 -15.44 -0.15 17.17
CA MET A 53 -14.60 0.98 16.78
C MET A 53 -13.13 0.77 17.20
N GLN A 54 -12.88 0.26 18.41
CA GLN A 54 -11.52 -0.06 18.87
C GLN A 54 -10.87 -1.12 17.99
N THR A 55 -11.62 -2.17 17.63
CA THR A 55 -11.16 -3.25 16.76
C THR A 55 -10.82 -2.75 15.35
N ALA A 56 -11.55 -1.78 14.82
CA ALA A 56 -11.24 -1.13 13.55
C ALA A 56 -10.05 -0.15 13.65
N ALA A 57 -9.93 0.58 14.77
CA ALA A 57 -8.92 1.61 14.95
C ALA A 57 -7.50 1.05 15.06
N VAL A 58 -7.29 -0.10 15.70
CA VAL A 58 -5.96 -0.70 15.88
C VAL A 58 -5.24 -0.97 14.54
N PRO A 59 -5.81 -1.71 13.57
CA PRO A 59 -5.15 -1.95 12.29
C PRO A 59 -4.99 -0.68 11.45
N VAL A 60 -5.90 0.29 11.57
CA VAL A 60 -5.76 1.61 10.90
C VAL A 60 -4.55 2.35 11.44
N LEU A 61 -4.42 2.45 12.76
CA LEU A 61 -3.31 3.14 13.39
C LEU A 61 -1.98 2.46 13.05
N PHE A 62 -1.94 1.13 13.10
CA PHE A 62 -0.75 0.36 12.74
C PHE A 62 -0.32 0.60 11.28
N ASN A 63 -1.25 0.55 10.33
CA ASN A 63 -0.91 0.77 8.92
C ASN A 63 -0.56 2.22 8.60
N VAL A 64 -1.24 3.20 9.20
CA VAL A 64 -0.90 4.63 9.00
C VAL A 64 0.49 4.93 9.57
N LEU A 65 0.79 4.46 10.78
CA LEU A 65 2.12 4.64 11.38
C LEU A 65 3.20 3.91 10.59
N GLY A 66 2.93 2.66 10.18
CA GLY A 66 3.83 1.90 9.32
C GLY A 66 4.13 2.66 8.03
N VAL A 67 3.11 3.16 7.34
CA VAL A 67 3.32 3.92 6.09
C VAL A 67 4.08 5.21 6.34
N MET A 68 3.81 5.96 7.41
CA MET A 68 4.60 7.16 7.73
C MET A 68 6.08 6.86 7.98
N ILE A 69 6.39 5.71 8.59
CA ILE A 69 7.78 5.28 8.83
C ILE A 69 8.44 4.83 7.52
N TRP A 70 7.71 4.09 6.68
CA TRP A 70 8.25 3.49 5.47
C TRP A 70 8.28 4.43 4.25
N LEU A 71 7.47 5.50 4.22
CA LEU A 71 7.45 6.52 3.17
C LEU A 71 8.84 7.13 2.87
N PRO A 72 9.61 7.63 3.87
CA PRO A 72 10.95 8.14 3.61
C PRO A 72 11.96 7.05 3.20
N LEU A 73 11.65 5.77 3.45
CA LEU A 73 12.48 4.63 3.09
C LEU A 73 12.18 4.07 1.68
N ILE A 74 11.24 4.66 0.93
CA ILE A 74 10.86 4.16 -0.40
C ILE A 74 12.06 4.08 -1.36
N GLY A 75 12.95 5.07 -1.36
CA GLY A 75 14.13 5.04 -2.22
C GLY A 75 15.07 3.88 -1.90
N TRP A 76 15.21 3.53 -0.61
CA TRP A 76 16.00 2.37 -0.18
C TRP A 76 15.31 1.04 -0.54
N LEU A 77 13.98 0.97 -0.38
CA LEU A 77 13.18 -0.18 -0.81
C LEU A 77 13.24 -0.40 -2.32
N ALA A 78 13.21 0.67 -3.11
CA ALA A 78 13.34 0.60 -4.56
C ALA A 78 14.69 0.01 -4.95
N GLN A 79 15.79 0.46 -4.34
CA GLN A 79 17.12 -0.09 -4.58
C GLN A 79 17.22 -1.57 -4.19
N MET A 80 16.64 -1.98 -3.06
CA MET A 80 16.58 -3.39 -2.65
C MET A 80 15.79 -4.24 -3.64
N SER A 81 14.66 -3.73 -4.16
CA SER A 81 13.85 -4.44 -5.14
C SER A 81 14.58 -4.60 -6.47
N ILE A 82 15.31 -3.57 -6.92
CA ILE A 82 16.14 -3.64 -8.14
C ILE A 82 17.29 -4.64 -7.95
N ALA A 83 17.93 -4.65 -6.77
CA ALA A 83 19.00 -5.61 -6.47
C ALA A 83 18.53 -7.08 -6.50
N LEU A 84 17.28 -7.34 -6.11
CA LEU A 84 16.66 -8.68 -6.13
C LEU A 84 16.11 -9.07 -7.50
N SER A 85 15.75 -8.11 -8.35
CA SER A 85 15.24 -8.33 -9.70
C SER A 85 16.19 -7.72 -10.74
N PRO A 86 17.31 -8.42 -11.08
CA PRO A 86 18.37 -7.86 -11.93
C PRO A 86 17.98 -7.71 -13.41
N THR A 87 16.69 -7.81 -13.76
CA THR A 87 16.24 -8.04 -15.13
C THR A 87 15.66 -6.83 -15.85
N GLN A 88 15.81 -5.59 -15.36
CA GLN A 88 15.63 -4.42 -16.24
C GLN A 88 16.26 -3.12 -15.68
N PRO A 89 17.34 -2.60 -16.31
CA PRO A 89 17.81 -1.25 -16.04
C PRO A 89 16.86 -0.24 -16.71
N GLY A 90 16.14 0.57 -15.91
CA GLY A 90 15.38 1.71 -16.41
C GLY A 90 13.88 1.54 -16.57
N LEU A 91 13.21 0.89 -15.61
CA LEU A 91 11.82 1.24 -15.28
C LEU A 91 11.79 2.52 -14.44
#